data_AF-A0A931HVV9-F1
#
_entry.id   AF-A0A931HVV9-F1
#
_cell.length_a   1.000
_cell.length_b   1.000
_cell.length_c   1.000
_cell.angle_alpha   90.00
_cell.angle_beta   90.00
_cell.angle_gamma   90.00
#
_symmetry.space_group_name_H-M   'P 1'
#
loop_
_entity.id
_entity.type
_entity.pdbx_description
1 polymer ?
#
loop_
_entity_poly.entity_id
_entity_poly.type
_entity_poly.pdbx_seq_one_letter_code
_entity_poly.pdbx_strand_id
1 'polypeptide(L)'
;MNHREALLQLGEEHLEDIRNKLKIEPFKDATKSWIAKDIAAFYQDSKKFHRVIQSFGEKTINDLLLFAHIQKPINDEQAQLFNDYGILVEGELPDDLKDCLIQWSRSMFVKTFSSISEGTNHSFFLKCVLLLNYFEREQTVKLTQRKNDRNVRLLTEELIMDKETVWKVINTLVNYGFIKKTKHLYELNVSAYTKWKKQTIDKVLETFYEKQAGSRGILFLQKISKYQQNPDEWVDMTVISDTAIEFDQSRQLGLIQVHKESVKTYVQLLPEGWYLAKKQVHPLWNQEALLVSASFEIFVPYHYDPFILFELLTVCRMKDSHYFLVFDIELDQIMKNKKVTQEFHYTLTGCASVIPDVVDYELKAAIN
;
A
#
# COMPACT_ATOMS: atom_id res chain seq x y z
N MET A 1 -0.66 9.36 -29.39
CA MET A 1 -1.07 10.35 -30.39
C MET A 1 -2.26 11.14 -29.84
N ASN A 2 -2.32 12.47 -30.04
CA ASN A 2 -3.49 13.23 -29.57
C ASN A 2 -4.71 13.04 -30.47
N HIS A 3 -5.90 13.34 -29.97
CA HIS A 3 -7.16 13.05 -30.64
C HIS A 3 -7.28 13.74 -31.99
N ARG A 4 -6.86 14.99 -32.08
CA ARG A 4 -6.90 15.75 -33.33
C ARG A 4 -5.98 15.14 -34.40
N GLU A 5 -4.76 14.76 -34.03
CA GLU A 5 -3.79 14.11 -34.91
C GLU A 5 -4.33 12.76 -35.41
N ALA A 6 -4.94 11.98 -34.51
CA ALA A 6 -5.58 10.73 -34.87
C ALA A 6 -6.69 10.97 -35.91
N LEU A 7 -7.63 11.87 -35.62
CA LEU A 7 -8.73 12.21 -36.53
C LEU A 7 -8.25 12.71 -37.89
N LEU A 8 -7.11 13.41 -37.96
CA LEU A 8 -6.51 13.86 -39.22
C LEU A 8 -6.06 12.71 -40.15
N GLN A 9 -5.94 11.49 -39.66
CA GLN A 9 -5.64 10.31 -40.48
C GLN A 9 -6.86 9.83 -41.29
N LEU A 10 -8.07 10.11 -40.80
CA LEU A 10 -9.33 9.69 -41.43
C LEU A 10 -9.64 10.48 -42.71
N GLY A 11 -10.42 9.89 -43.61
CA GLY A 11 -10.96 10.60 -44.78
C GLY A 11 -11.91 11.75 -44.39
N GLU A 12 -12.03 12.75 -45.25
CA GLU A 12 -12.93 13.91 -45.01
C GLU A 12 -14.40 13.48 -44.86
N GLU A 13 -14.86 12.53 -45.68
CA GLU A 13 -16.21 11.94 -45.57
C GLU A 13 -16.46 11.29 -44.20
N HIS A 14 -15.47 10.56 -43.67
CA HIS A 14 -15.59 9.90 -42.37
C HIS A 14 -15.67 10.94 -41.23
N LEU A 15 -14.87 12.00 -41.30
CA LEU A 15 -14.91 13.09 -40.32
C LEU A 15 -16.26 13.84 -40.34
N GLU A 16 -16.83 14.03 -41.53
CA GLU A 16 -18.17 14.58 -41.70
C GLU A 16 -19.24 13.67 -41.07
N ASP A 17 -19.15 12.36 -41.24
CA ASP A 17 -20.05 11.39 -40.61
C ASP A 17 -19.98 11.44 -39.08
N ILE A 18 -18.77 11.49 -38.50
CA ILE A 18 -18.58 11.65 -37.05
C ILE A 18 -19.19 12.97 -36.59
N ARG A 19 -18.90 14.08 -37.29
CA ARG A 19 -19.43 15.42 -36.96
C ARG A 19 -20.96 15.41 -36.92
N ASN A 20 -21.58 14.79 -37.92
CA ASN A 20 -23.03 14.66 -38.04
C ASN A 20 -23.63 13.81 -36.91
N LYS A 21 -22.99 12.69 -36.55
CA LYS A 21 -23.41 11.86 -35.40
C LYS A 21 -23.33 12.62 -34.08
N LEU A 22 -22.29 13.41 -33.88
CA LEU A 22 -22.12 14.27 -32.71
C LEU A 22 -23.02 15.52 -32.72
N LYS A 23 -23.74 15.77 -33.82
CA LYS A 23 -24.60 16.94 -34.04
C LYS A 23 -23.84 18.26 -33.83
N ILE A 24 -22.59 18.32 -34.27
CA ILE A 24 -21.79 19.54 -34.28
C ILE A 24 -22.25 20.39 -35.47
N GLU A 25 -22.59 21.66 -35.22
CA GLU A 25 -23.11 22.53 -36.27
C GLU A 25 -22.08 22.73 -37.40
N PRO A 26 -22.50 22.63 -38.68
CA PRO A 26 -21.60 22.80 -39.80
C PRO A 26 -21.18 24.26 -39.93
N PHE A 27 -19.87 24.49 -40.12
CA PHE A 27 -19.33 25.78 -40.49
C PHE A 27 -19.07 25.83 -42.00
N LYS A 28 -19.46 26.92 -42.67
CA LYS A 28 -19.19 27.09 -44.10
C LYS A 28 -17.68 27.10 -44.34
N ASP A 29 -17.23 26.35 -45.35
CA ASP A 29 -15.81 26.20 -45.74
C ASP A 29 -14.91 25.54 -44.68
N ALA A 30 -15.50 24.66 -43.83
CA ALA A 30 -14.74 23.85 -42.89
C ALA A 30 -13.73 22.94 -43.60
N THR A 31 -12.44 23.17 -43.37
CA THR A 31 -11.39 22.24 -43.85
C THR A 31 -11.34 20.98 -42.98
N LYS A 32 -10.83 19.88 -43.52
CA LYS A 32 -10.52 18.64 -42.77
C LYS A 32 -9.88 18.89 -41.39
N SER A 33 -8.89 19.79 -41.33
CA SER A 33 -8.19 20.13 -40.08
C SER A 33 -9.05 20.85 -39.06
N TRP A 34 -10.00 21.64 -39.54
CA TRP A 34 -10.97 22.34 -38.71
C TRP A 34 -12.01 21.37 -38.16
N ILE A 35 -12.55 20.46 -39.00
CA ILE A 35 -13.50 19.42 -38.56
C ILE A 35 -12.89 18.54 -37.47
N ALA A 36 -11.66 18.05 -37.68
CA ALA A 36 -10.95 17.24 -36.68
C ALA A 36 -10.72 18.00 -35.37
N LYS A 37 -10.43 19.31 -35.44
CA LYS A 37 -10.28 20.16 -34.26
C LYS A 37 -11.59 20.30 -33.48
N ASP A 38 -12.69 20.50 -34.18
CA ASP A 38 -14.01 20.69 -33.57
C ASP A 38 -14.53 19.41 -32.91
N ILE A 39 -14.33 18.24 -33.54
CA ILE A 39 -14.61 16.95 -32.94
C ILE A 39 -13.76 16.76 -31.67
N ALA A 40 -12.45 16.98 -31.73
CA ALA A 40 -11.59 16.86 -30.54
C ALA A 40 -12.03 17.83 -29.41
N ALA A 41 -12.36 19.09 -29.75
CA ALA A 41 -12.84 20.08 -28.79
C ALA A 41 -14.22 19.71 -28.20
N PHE A 42 -15.07 19.01 -28.95
CA PHE A 42 -16.34 18.50 -28.43
C PHE A 42 -16.14 17.56 -27.23
N TYR A 43 -15.14 16.69 -27.31
CA TYR A 43 -14.83 15.72 -26.26
C TYR A 43 -14.14 16.31 -25.03
N GLN A 44 -13.58 17.51 -25.14
CA GLN A 44 -13.04 18.26 -24.00
C GLN A 44 -14.13 18.91 -23.14
N ASP A 45 -15.34 19.08 -23.68
CA ASP A 45 -16.50 19.56 -22.93
C ASP A 45 -17.20 18.40 -22.22
N SER A 46 -17.07 18.36 -20.88
CA SER A 46 -17.61 17.28 -20.05
C SER A 46 -19.12 17.07 -20.19
N LYS A 47 -19.90 18.13 -20.48
CA LYS A 47 -21.36 18.01 -20.68
C LYS A 47 -21.70 17.36 -22.01
N LYS A 48 -20.98 17.75 -23.07
CA LYS A 48 -21.15 17.18 -24.41
C LYS A 48 -20.71 15.72 -24.42
N PHE A 49 -19.59 15.42 -23.78
CA PHE A 49 -19.11 14.06 -23.60
C PHE A 49 -20.13 13.19 -22.87
N HIS A 50 -20.65 13.67 -21.73
CA HIS A 50 -21.64 12.92 -20.96
C HIS A 50 -22.91 12.62 -21.76
N ARG A 51 -23.37 13.55 -22.61
CA ARG A 51 -24.52 13.33 -23.50
C ARG A 51 -24.29 12.18 -24.49
N VAL A 52 -23.08 12.08 -25.06
CA VAL A 52 -22.74 10.97 -25.97
C VAL A 52 -22.70 9.66 -25.20
N ILE A 53 -22.02 9.64 -24.05
CA ILE A 53 -21.91 8.44 -23.21
C ILE A 53 -23.28 7.93 -22.76
N GLN A 54 -24.23 8.81 -22.41
CA GLN A 54 -25.62 8.41 -22.08
C GLN A 54 -26.38 7.74 -23.23
N SER A 55 -25.97 7.95 -24.48
CA SER A 55 -26.60 7.29 -25.64
C SER A 55 -26.15 5.84 -25.80
N PHE A 56 -25.08 5.43 -25.10
CA PHE A 56 -24.58 4.06 -25.11
C PHE A 56 -25.22 3.23 -23.98
N GLY A 57 -25.35 1.92 -24.21
CA GLY A 57 -25.77 1.00 -23.16
C GLY A 57 -24.71 0.88 -22.05
N GLU A 58 -25.15 0.66 -20.80
CA GLU A 58 -24.27 0.56 -19.62
C GLU A 58 -23.10 -0.41 -19.82
N LYS A 59 -23.36 -1.58 -20.43
CA LYS A 59 -22.34 -2.57 -20.74
C LYS A 59 -21.26 -2.01 -21.68
N THR A 60 -21.67 -1.32 -22.73
CA THR A 60 -20.77 -0.72 -23.73
C THR A 60 -19.88 0.35 -23.10
N ILE A 61 -20.45 1.18 -22.22
CA ILE A 61 -19.68 2.19 -21.47
C ILE A 61 -18.66 1.49 -20.57
N ASN A 62 -19.08 0.48 -19.82
CA ASN A 62 -18.19 -0.25 -18.93
C ASN A 62 -17.03 -0.93 -19.70
N ASP A 63 -17.29 -1.51 -20.88
CA ASP A 63 -16.24 -2.09 -21.72
C ASP A 63 -15.29 -1.01 -22.27
N LEU A 64 -15.79 0.18 -22.66
CA LEU A 64 -14.93 1.32 -23.03
C LEU A 64 -14.04 1.77 -21.88
N LEU A 65 -14.58 1.85 -20.66
CA LEU A 65 -13.82 2.22 -19.48
C LEU A 65 -12.73 1.19 -19.18
N LEU A 66 -13.04 -0.11 -19.22
CA LEU A 66 -12.04 -1.15 -19.02
C LEU A 66 -10.98 -1.15 -20.15
N PHE A 67 -11.35 -0.81 -21.39
CA PHE A 67 -10.38 -0.59 -22.46
C PHE A 67 -9.46 0.59 -22.16
N ALA A 68 -10.01 1.73 -21.71
CA ALA A 68 -9.22 2.90 -21.35
C ALA A 68 -8.28 2.64 -20.16
N HIS A 69 -8.75 1.96 -19.11
CA HIS A 69 -7.98 1.73 -17.89
C HIS A 69 -6.96 0.59 -18.00
N ILE A 70 -7.33 -0.53 -18.62
CA ILE A 70 -6.53 -1.77 -18.62
C ILE A 70 -6.38 -2.41 -20.00
N GLN A 71 -6.75 -1.72 -21.09
CA GLN A 71 -6.69 -2.25 -22.45
C GLN A 71 -7.43 -3.58 -22.62
N LYS A 72 -8.51 -3.79 -21.84
CA LYS A 72 -9.37 -4.96 -22.01
C LYS A 72 -9.98 -4.94 -23.41
N PRO A 73 -9.81 -6.00 -24.23
CA PRO A 73 -10.34 -6.02 -25.59
C PRO A 73 -11.84 -5.74 -25.64
N ILE A 74 -12.24 -4.90 -26.58
CA ILE A 74 -13.63 -4.65 -26.95
C ILE A 74 -13.99 -5.49 -28.18
N ASN A 75 -15.27 -5.79 -28.38
CA ASN A 75 -15.70 -6.53 -29.56
C ASN A 75 -15.83 -5.61 -30.80
N ASP A 76 -15.93 -6.22 -31.98
CA ASP A 76 -15.95 -5.49 -33.26
C ASP A 76 -17.15 -4.53 -33.39
N GLU A 77 -18.32 -4.91 -32.88
CA GLU A 77 -19.52 -4.05 -32.88
C GLU A 77 -19.33 -2.79 -32.03
N GLN A 78 -18.73 -2.94 -30.84
CA GLN A 78 -18.38 -1.84 -29.96
C GLN A 78 -17.27 -0.97 -30.56
N ALA A 79 -16.25 -1.59 -31.14
CA ALA A 79 -15.17 -0.87 -31.81
C ALA A 79 -15.71 -0.02 -32.97
N GLN A 80 -16.58 -0.58 -33.80
CA GLN A 80 -17.24 0.17 -34.87
C GLN A 80 -18.09 1.31 -34.33
N LEU A 81 -18.87 1.06 -33.27
CA LEU A 81 -19.64 2.11 -32.61
C LEU A 81 -18.74 3.24 -32.07
N PHE A 82 -17.60 2.93 -31.47
CA PHE A 82 -16.70 3.97 -30.98
C PHE A 82 -15.97 4.71 -32.12
N ASN A 83 -15.62 4.04 -33.21
CA ASN A 83 -15.09 4.67 -34.43
C ASN A 83 -16.11 5.63 -35.04
N ASP A 84 -17.38 5.22 -35.09
CA ASP A 84 -18.49 6.01 -35.61
C ASP A 84 -18.71 7.33 -34.85
N TYR A 85 -18.36 7.37 -33.57
CA TYR A 85 -18.39 8.57 -32.74
C TYR A 85 -17.02 9.28 -32.70
N GLY A 86 -15.98 8.74 -33.35
CA GLY A 86 -14.62 9.26 -33.30
C GLY A 86 -13.95 9.12 -31.93
N ILE A 87 -14.44 8.23 -31.07
CA ILE A 87 -13.81 7.91 -29.78
C ILE A 87 -12.58 7.03 -30.01
N LEU A 88 -12.70 6.07 -30.92
CA LEU A 88 -11.57 5.31 -31.43
C LEU A 88 -11.22 5.79 -32.83
N VAL A 89 -9.95 5.70 -33.17
CA VAL A 89 -9.43 5.99 -34.50
C VAL A 89 -8.51 4.86 -34.90
N GLU A 90 -8.83 4.19 -36.01
CA GLU A 90 -8.09 2.99 -36.47
C GLU A 90 -7.94 1.91 -35.39
N GLY A 91 -8.92 1.81 -34.48
CA GLY A 91 -8.93 0.85 -33.37
C GLY A 91 -8.15 1.28 -32.12
N GLU A 92 -7.53 2.47 -32.13
CA GLU A 92 -6.81 3.02 -30.98
C GLU A 92 -7.61 4.12 -30.27
N LEU A 93 -7.47 4.20 -28.94
CA LEU A 93 -8.01 5.30 -28.14
C LEU A 93 -6.94 6.40 -28.02
N PRO A 94 -7.17 7.61 -28.56
CA PRO A 94 -6.21 8.70 -28.47
C PRO A 94 -5.86 9.06 -27.01
N ASP A 95 -4.60 9.44 -26.78
CA ASP A 95 -4.04 9.52 -25.42
C ASP A 95 -4.74 10.58 -24.55
N ASP A 96 -5.01 11.76 -25.10
CA ASP A 96 -5.72 12.84 -24.42
C ASP A 96 -7.18 12.50 -24.12
N LEU A 97 -7.86 11.80 -25.04
CA LEU A 97 -9.22 11.31 -24.80
C LEU A 97 -9.24 10.20 -23.74
N LYS A 98 -8.24 9.32 -23.75
CA LYS A 98 -8.04 8.28 -22.74
C LYS A 98 -7.86 8.89 -21.35
N ASP A 99 -7.03 9.91 -21.22
CA ASP A 99 -6.79 10.61 -19.95
C ASP A 99 -8.08 11.27 -19.43
N CYS A 100 -8.83 11.94 -20.31
CA CYS A 100 -10.16 12.50 -19.99
C CYS A 100 -11.13 11.43 -19.50
N LEU A 101 -11.18 10.28 -20.18
CA LEU A 101 -12.00 9.13 -19.81
C LEU A 101 -11.65 8.62 -18.42
N ILE A 102 -10.36 8.34 -18.17
CA ILE A 102 -9.84 7.84 -16.88
C ILE A 102 -10.17 8.80 -15.74
N GLN A 103 -10.01 10.11 -15.96
CA GLN A 103 -10.31 11.12 -14.96
C GLN A 103 -11.81 11.18 -14.67
N TRP A 104 -12.65 11.15 -15.72
CA TRP A 104 -14.10 11.19 -15.59
C TRP A 104 -14.67 9.97 -14.87
N SER A 105 -14.16 8.76 -15.16
CA SER A 105 -14.66 7.51 -14.59
C SER A 105 -14.02 7.13 -13.25
N ARG A 106 -13.03 7.88 -12.75
CA ARG A 106 -12.31 7.53 -11.52
C ARG A 106 -13.24 7.22 -10.35
N SER A 107 -14.26 8.05 -10.13
CA SER A 107 -15.21 7.86 -9.02
C SER A 107 -16.09 6.60 -9.16
N MET A 108 -16.09 5.94 -10.31
CA MET A 108 -16.77 4.64 -10.49
C MET A 108 -15.94 3.47 -9.94
N PHE A 109 -14.63 3.64 -9.88
CA PHE A 109 -13.66 2.61 -9.44
C PHE A 109 -13.01 2.93 -8.10
N VAL A 110 -13.17 4.17 -7.61
CA VAL A 110 -12.64 4.61 -6.32
C VAL A 110 -13.80 4.98 -5.40
N LYS A 111 -13.82 4.41 -4.21
CA LYS A 111 -14.81 4.68 -3.16
C LYS A 111 -14.15 4.98 -1.84
N THR A 112 -14.86 5.65 -0.95
CA THR A 112 -14.55 5.72 0.48
C THR A 112 -15.63 4.96 1.24
N PHE A 113 -15.23 4.18 2.26
CA PHE A 113 -16.15 3.41 3.07
C PHE A 113 -16.05 3.87 4.52
N SER A 114 -17.09 4.51 5.04
CA SER A 114 -17.10 5.08 6.38
C SER A 114 -17.23 4.06 7.51
N SER A 115 -17.63 2.83 7.21
CA SER A 115 -17.96 1.79 8.20
C SER A 115 -16.97 0.63 8.24
N ILE A 116 -15.87 0.68 7.49
CA ILE A 116 -14.85 -0.36 7.57
C ILE A 116 -14.01 -0.05 8.81
N SER A 117 -14.20 -0.86 9.86
CA SER A 117 -13.22 -0.92 10.94
C SER A 117 -11.91 -1.43 10.34
N GLU A 118 -10.85 -0.64 10.46
CA GLU A 118 -9.50 -1.04 10.05
C GLU A 118 -9.17 -2.41 10.66
N GLY A 119 -8.90 -3.39 9.80
CA GLY A 119 -8.51 -4.71 10.26
C GLY A 119 -7.12 -4.61 10.86
N THR A 120 -6.98 -4.92 12.15
CA THR A 120 -5.71 -4.87 12.87
C THR A 120 -4.83 -6.06 12.51
N ASN A 121 -4.15 -5.98 11.37
CA ASN A 121 -3.18 -6.99 10.94
C ASN A 121 -1.78 -6.39 10.88
N HIS A 122 -0.84 -6.97 11.64
CA HIS A 122 0.57 -6.59 11.54
C HIS A 122 1.09 -6.90 10.14
N SER A 123 1.88 -5.99 9.58
CA SER A 123 2.68 -6.29 8.40
C SER A 123 3.64 -7.44 8.69
N PHE A 124 4.04 -8.12 7.63
CA PHE A 124 5.04 -9.18 7.76
C PHE A 124 6.39 -8.63 8.21
N PHE A 125 6.73 -7.40 7.80
CA PHE A 125 7.91 -6.69 8.26
C PHE A 125 7.90 -6.45 9.78
N LEU A 126 6.80 -5.91 10.32
CA LEU A 126 6.65 -5.69 11.76
C LEU A 126 6.80 -7.00 12.54
N LYS A 127 6.21 -8.09 12.05
CA LYS A 127 6.39 -9.43 12.65
C LYS A 127 7.87 -9.87 12.67
N CYS A 128 8.64 -9.57 11.62
CA CYS A 128 10.09 -9.78 11.62
C CYS A 128 10.80 -8.92 12.66
N VAL A 129 10.43 -7.64 12.80
CA VAL A 129 11.00 -6.73 13.80
C VAL A 129 10.79 -7.24 15.22
N LEU A 130 9.55 -7.62 15.56
CA LEU A 130 9.19 -8.17 16.87
C LEU A 130 9.98 -9.45 17.19
N LEU A 131 10.12 -10.36 16.22
CA LEU A 131 10.89 -11.58 16.42
C LEU A 131 12.40 -11.30 16.58
N LEU A 132 12.96 -10.38 15.80
CA LEU A 132 14.38 -9.99 15.94
C LEU A 132 14.67 -9.39 17.31
N ASN A 133 13.76 -8.58 17.84
CA ASN A 133 13.90 -8.04 19.19
C ASN A 133 13.85 -9.15 20.27
N TYR A 134 12.97 -10.14 20.12
CA TYR A 134 12.99 -11.31 21.01
C TYR A 134 14.36 -12.01 21.01
N PHE A 135 14.95 -12.21 19.82
CA PHE A 135 16.29 -12.80 19.69
C PHE A 135 17.43 -11.90 20.19
N GLU A 136 17.27 -10.58 20.19
CA GLU A 136 18.24 -9.64 20.77
C GLU A 136 18.37 -9.83 22.28
N ARG A 137 17.25 -10.12 22.95
CA ARG A 137 17.19 -10.37 24.40
C ARG A 137 17.68 -11.77 24.77
N GLU A 138 17.14 -12.81 24.15
CA GLU A 138 17.44 -14.20 24.51
C GLU A 138 18.77 -14.68 23.92
N GLN A 139 19.28 -14.00 22.88
CA GLN A 139 20.50 -14.27 22.08
C GLN A 139 20.51 -15.63 21.36
N THR A 140 20.15 -16.71 22.06
CA THR A 140 20.17 -18.09 21.59
C THR A 140 18.91 -18.82 22.06
N VAL A 141 18.14 -19.34 21.11
CA VAL A 141 16.86 -20.02 21.39
C VAL A 141 16.86 -21.40 20.74
N LYS A 142 16.46 -22.42 21.51
CA LYS A 142 16.30 -23.78 20.99
C LYS A 142 14.88 -23.97 20.46
N LEU A 143 14.72 -24.20 19.16
CA LEU A 143 13.41 -24.39 18.52
C LEU A 143 13.35 -25.73 17.78
N THR A 144 12.26 -26.47 18.00
CA THR A 144 11.96 -27.73 17.33
C THR A 144 10.57 -27.68 16.70
N GLN A 145 10.41 -28.30 15.51
CA GLN A 145 9.12 -28.39 14.82
C GLN A 145 8.21 -29.48 15.42
N ARG A 146 8.18 -29.58 16.75
CA ARG A 146 7.29 -30.52 17.46
C ARG A 146 5.96 -29.84 17.75
N LYS A 147 4.90 -30.63 17.92
CA LYS A 147 3.56 -30.10 18.22
C LYS A 147 3.56 -29.25 19.50
N ASN A 148 4.28 -29.71 20.54
CA ASN A 148 4.32 -29.12 21.88
C ASN A 148 5.68 -28.47 22.22
N ASP A 149 6.33 -27.81 21.26
CA ASP A 149 7.55 -27.08 21.57
C ASP A 149 7.22 -25.86 22.46
N ARG A 150 7.78 -25.83 23.68
CA ARG A 150 7.54 -24.78 24.67
C ARG A 150 8.01 -23.41 24.18
N ASN A 151 9.16 -23.34 23.51
CA ASN A 151 9.72 -22.06 23.05
C ASN A 151 8.95 -21.52 21.85
N VAL A 152 8.47 -22.39 20.97
CA VAL A 152 7.54 -21.98 19.91
C VAL A 152 6.22 -21.47 20.51
N ARG A 153 5.70 -22.14 21.55
CA ARG A 153 4.49 -21.69 22.24
C ARG A 153 4.68 -20.31 22.90
N LEU A 154 5.82 -20.10 23.57
CA LEU A 154 6.18 -18.81 24.14
C LEU A 154 6.25 -17.73 23.06
N LEU A 155 6.90 -17.99 21.93
CA LEU A 155 6.95 -17.06 20.80
C LEU A 155 5.56 -16.73 20.24
N THR A 156 4.69 -17.73 20.11
CA THR A 156 3.31 -17.49 19.62
C THR A 156 2.48 -16.66 20.60
N GLU A 157 2.71 -16.85 21.91
CA GLU A 157 2.02 -16.12 22.98
C GLU A 157 2.58 -14.69 23.13
N GLU A 158 3.90 -14.50 23.18
CA GLU A 158 4.54 -13.19 23.38
C GLU A 158 4.43 -12.28 22.15
N LEU A 159 4.51 -12.84 20.94
CA LEU A 159 4.49 -12.05 19.70
C LEU A 159 3.12 -12.06 19.01
N ILE A 160 2.15 -12.77 19.58
CA ILE A 160 0.76 -12.89 19.11
C ILE A 160 0.74 -13.23 17.61
N MET A 161 1.44 -14.31 17.31
CA MET A 161 1.53 -14.89 15.97
C MET A 161 1.09 -16.34 16.04
N ASP A 162 0.34 -16.80 15.04
CA ASP A 162 0.10 -18.22 14.91
C ASP A 162 1.40 -18.97 14.60
N LYS A 163 1.41 -20.26 14.89
CA LYS A 163 2.59 -21.13 14.74
C LYS A 163 3.15 -21.14 13.32
N GLU A 164 2.29 -21.09 12.31
CA GLU A 164 2.72 -21.11 10.90
C GLU A 164 3.44 -19.81 10.56
N THR A 165 2.87 -18.68 10.96
CA THR A 165 3.48 -17.35 10.81
C THR A 165 4.83 -17.27 11.52
N VAL A 166 4.95 -17.75 12.76
CA VAL A 166 6.24 -17.77 13.49
C VAL A 166 7.31 -18.50 12.67
N TRP A 167 7.01 -19.68 12.13
CA TRP A 167 7.98 -20.42 11.32
C TRP A 167 8.31 -19.73 9.98
N LYS A 168 7.34 -19.10 9.33
CA LYS A 168 7.58 -18.30 8.12
C LYS A 168 8.54 -17.13 8.39
N VAL A 169 8.33 -16.43 9.50
CA VAL A 169 9.19 -15.31 9.92
C VAL A 169 10.59 -15.81 10.27
N ILE A 170 10.72 -16.88 11.08
CA ILE A 170 12.03 -17.48 11.42
C ILE A 170 12.80 -17.86 10.15
N ASN A 171 12.16 -18.60 9.24
CA ASN A 171 12.81 -19.06 8.02
C ASN A 171 13.25 -17.89 7.14
N THR A 172 12.45 -16.83 7.08
CA THR A 172 12.80 -15.59 6.38
C THR A 172 14.05 -14.94 6.98
N LEU A 173 14.09 -14.78 8.29
CA LEU A 173 15.23 -14.17 8.99
C LEU A 173 16.50 -15.02 8.88
N VAL A 174 16.36 -16.35 8.85
CA VAL A 174 17.47 -17.27 8.57
C VAL A 174 17.99 -17.07 7.15
N ASN A 175 17.11 -17.02 6.15
CA ASN A 175 17.48 -16.81 4.75
C ASN A 175 18.15 -15.45 4.53
N TYR A 176 17.77 -14.44 5.31
CA TYR A 176 18.39 -13.11 5.25
C TYR A 176 19.69 -13.00 6.03
N GLY A 177 20.08 -14.06 6.78
CA GLY A 177 21.31 -14.11 7.55
C GLY A 177 21.25 -13.33 8.87
N PHE A 178 20.06 -12.92 9.31
CA PHE A 178 19.84 -12.31 10.62
C PHE A 178 19.82 -13.34 11.73
N ILE A 179 19.38 -14.56 11.46
CA ILE A 179 19.40 -15.67 12.41
C ILE A 179 20.29 -16.79 11.86
N LYS A 180 21.27 -17.22 12.64
CA LYS A 180 22.07 -18.41 12.35
C LYS A 180 21.35 -19.64 12.89
N LYS A 181 21.17 -20.64 12.04
CA LYS A 181 20.55 -21.92 12.42
C LYS A 181 21.60 -23.03 12.47
N THR A 182 21.73 -23.69 13.61
CA THR A 182 22.55 -24.89 13.78
C THR A 182 21.71 -26.00 14.41
N LYS A 183 21.22 -26.93 13.58
CA LYS A 183 20.23 -27.96 13.95
C LYS A 183 18.95 -27.33 14.53
N HIS A 184 18.80 -27.34 15.86
CA HIS A 184 17.67 -26.78 16.61
C HIS A 184 18.03 -25.50 17.35
N LEU A 185 19.27 -25.03 17.25
CA LEU A 185 19.73 -23.81 17.87
C LEU A 185 19.62 -22.65 16.88
N TYR A 186 18.99 -21.57 17.30
CA TYR A 186 18.80 -20.34 16.53
C TYR A 186 19.45 -19.20 17.30
N GLU A 187 20.36 -18.48 16.66
CA GLU A 187 21.17 -17.43 17.29
C GLU A 187 21.11 -16.14 16.46
N LEU A 188 20.98 -14.99 17.12
CA LEU A 188 21.02 -13.70 16.44
C LEU A 188 22.40 -13.43 15.85
N ASN A 189 22.45 -13.09 14.56
CA ASN A 189 23.63 -12.52 13.94
C ASN A 189 23.71 -11.02 14.27
N VAL A 190 24.24 -10.70 15.45
CA VAL A 190 24.31 -9.33 15.99
C VAL A 190 24.92 -8.34 14.99
N SER A 191 25.97 -8.73 14.27
CA SER A 191 26.62 -7.87 13.27
C SER A 191 25.70 -7.51 12.11
N ALA A 192 25.01 -8.51 11.53
CA ALA A 192 24.06 -8.28 10.44
C ALA A 192 22.86 -7.44 10.89
N TYR A 193 22.31 -7.74 12.07
CA TYR A 193 21.19 -7.01 12.65
C TYR A 193 21.56 -5.55 12.96
N THR A 194 22.70 -5.30 13.61
CA THR A 194 23.18 -3.95 13.92
C THR A 194 23.43 -3.14 12.64
N LYS A 195 23.99 -3.75 11.60
CA LYS A 195 24.17 -3.10 10.29
C LYS A 195 22.84 -2.75 9.63
N TRP A 196 21.81 -3.55 9.86
CA TRP A 196 20.48 -3.32 9.32
C TRP A 196 19.73 -2.20 10.04
N LYS A 197 19.79 -2.14 11.39
CA LYS A 197 19.24 -1.02 12.19
C LYS A 197 19.81 0.35 11.80
N LYS A 198 21.06 0.40 11.33
CA LYS A 198 21.75 1.64 10.92
C LYS A 198 21.40 2.13 9.51
N GLN A 199 20.59 1.39 8.74
CA GLN A 199 20.19 1.80 7.40
C GLN A 199 18.98 2.72 7.45
N THR A 200 18.79 3.52 6.40
CA THR A 200 17.60 4.35 6.25
C THR A 200 16.35 3.48 6.07
N ILE A 201 15.21 3.99 6.54
CA ILE A 201 13.88 3.37 6.41
C ILE A 201 13.61 2.94 4.97
N ASP A 202 13.80 3.86 4.02
CA ASP A 202 13.69 3.62 2.59
C ASP A 202 14.41 2.37 2.14
N LYS A 203 15.71 2.30 2.46
CA LYS A 203 16.58 1.21 2.02
C LYS A 203 16.19 -0.12 2.66
N VAL A 204 15.80 -0.09 3.94
CA VAL A 204 15.38 -1.29 4.67
C VAL A 204 14.09 -1.86 4.08
N LEU A 205 13.05 -1.04 3.92
CA LEU A 205 11.76 -1.49 3.39
C LEU A 205 11.89 -1.95 1.94
N GLU A 206 12.57 -1.18 1.10
CA GLU A 206 12.78 -1.52 -0.30
C GLU A 206 13.52 -2.85 -0.43
N THR A 207 14.68 -3.00 0.23
CA THR A 207 15.45 -4.25 0.17
C THR A 207 14.67 -5.45 0.72
N PHE A 208 13.88 -5.24 1.78
CA PHE A 208 13.06 -6.30 2.38
C PHE A 208 11.95 -6.74 1.43
N TYR A 209 11.18 -5.79 0.91
CA TYR A 209 10.03 -6.09 0.08
C TYR A 209 10.38 -6.43 -1.37
N GLU A 210 11.51 -5.97 -1.91
CA GLU A 210 12.04 -6.51 -3.16
C GLU A 210 12.34 -8.00 -3.06
N LYS A 211 12.89 -8.46 -1.93
CA LYS A 211 13.16 -9.88 -1.71
C LYS A 211 11.91 -10.69 -1.38
N GLN A 212 10.92 -10.10 -0.71
CA GLN A 212 9.67 -10.81 -0.34
C GLN A 212 8.60 -10.80 -1.42
N ALA A 213 8.38 -9.66 -2.06
CA ALA A 213 7.32 -9.42 -3.04
C ALA A 213 7.83 -9.44 -4.49
N GLY A 214 9.13 -9.20 -4.71
CA GLY A 214 9.70 -9.06 -6.05
C GLY A 214 9.27 -7.77 -6.74
N SER A 215 9.86 -7.49 -7.91
CA SER A 215 9.54 -6.31 -8.71
C SER A 215 8.07 -6.25 -9.14
N ARG A 216 7.46 -7.41 -9.41
CA ARG A 216 6.04 -7.50 -9.78
C ARG A 216 5.11 -7.10 -8.63
N GLY A 217 5.41 -7.52 -7.40
CA GLY A 217 4.64 -7.10 -6.23
C GLY A 217 4.70 -5.57 -6.04
N ILE A 218 5.88 -4.97 -6.19
CA ILE A 218 6.03 -3.51 -6.12
C ILE A 218 5.25 -2.81 -7.24
N LEU A 219 5.34 -3.29 -8.49
CA LEU A 219 4.57 -2.76 -9.61
C LEU A 219 3.06 -2.84 -9.38
N PHE A 220 2.58 -3.91 -8.73
CA PHE A 220 1.18 -4.04 -8.35
C PHE A 220 0.75 -2.96 -7.35
N LEU A 221 1.53 -2.71 -6.29
CA LEU A 221 1.25 -1.63 -5.34
C LEU A 221 1.24 -0.27 -6.04
N GLN A 222 2.17 -0.05 -6.98
CA GLN A 222 2.20 1.16 -7.80
C GLN A 222 0.95 1.30 -8.67
N LYS A 223 0.43 0.22 -9.28
CA LYS A 223 -0.84 0.24 -10.02
C LYS A 223 -2.00 0.71 -9.12
N ILE A 224 -2.11 0.19 -7.89
CA ILE A 224 -3.13 0.65 -6.93
C ILE A 224 -2.95 2.14 -6.61
N SER A 225 -1.72 2.56 -6.35
CA SER A 225 -1.39 3.93 -5.94
C SER A 225 -1.73 5.01 -6.97
N LYS A 226 -1.83 4.64 -8.27
CA LYS A 226 -2.28 5.54 -9.34
C LYS A 226 -3.73 5.96 -9.16
N TYR A 227 -4.56 5.08 -8.61
CA TYR A 227 -5.97 5.33 -8.35
C TYR A 227 -6.20 5.87 -6.94
N GLN A 228 -5.57 5.27 -5.93
CA GLN A 228 -5.68 5.69 -4.53
C GLN A 228 -4.86 6.97 -4.30
N GLN A 229 -5.53 8.12 -4.33
CA GLN A 229 -4.90 9.44 -4.11
C GLN A 229 -4.89 9.80 -2.63
N ASN A 230 -5.92 9.41 -1.89
CA ASN A 230 -6.05 9.63 -0.45
C ASN A 230 -5.95 8.30 0.32
N PRO A 231 -5.48 8.32 1.58
CA PRO A 231 -5.36 7.13 2.42
C PRO A 231 -6.66 6.32 2.55
N ASP A 232 -7.79 7.00 2.71
CA ASP A 232 -9.13 6.44 2.96
C ASP A 232 -9.84 5.90 1.71
N GLU A 233 -9.23 6.04 0.54
CA GLU A 233 -9.77 5.58 -0.73
C GLU A 233 -9.49 4.10 -0.99
N TRP A 234 -10.50 3.43 -1.53
CA TRP A 234 -10.50 2.02 -1.91
C TRP A 234 -10.66 1.89 -3.41
N VAL A 235 -9.83 1.06 -4.03
CA VAL A 235 -9.74 0.88 -5.47
C VAL A 235 -10.37 -0.44 -5.88
N ASP A 236 -11.30 -0.41 -6.83
CA ASP A 236 -11.92 -1.58 -7.44
C ASP A 236 -10.87 -2.41 -8.19
N MET A 237 -10.76 -3.69 -7.87
CA MET A 237 -9.79 -4.60 -8.50
C MET A 237 -10.04 -4.82 -10.00
N THR A 238 -11.22 -4.48 -10.52
CA THR A 238 -11.51 -4.60 -11.96
C THR A 238 -10.61 -3.72 -12.84
N VAL A 239 -10.06 -2.63 -12.30
CA VAL A 239 -9.10 -1.75 -13.01
C VAL A 239 -7.63 -2.06 -12.68
N ILE A 240 -7.37 -3.17 -11.97
CA ILE A 240 -6.04 -3.66 -11.65
C ILE A 240 -5.87 -5.05 -12.27
N SER A 241 -5.34 -5.10 -13.49
CA SER A 241 -5.23 -6.35 -14.28
C SER A 241 -3.96 -7.15 -14.01
N ASP A 242 -4.06 -8.46 -14.25
CA ASP A 242 -2.97 -9.46 -14.31
C ASP A 242 -2.12 -9.58 -13.04
N THR A 243 -2.77 -9.54 -11.88
CA THR A 243 -2.07 -9.42 -10.59
C THR A 243 -2.57 -10.41 -9.54
N ALA A 244 -3.08 -11.59 -9.92
CA ALA A 244 -3.65 -12.53 -8.96
C ALA A 244 -2.60 -13.01 -7.92
N ILE A 245 -1.38 -13.32 -8.38
CA ILE A 245 -0.29 -13.75 -7.51
C ILE A 245 0.18 -12.59 -6.62
N GLU A 246 0.38 -11.42 -7.23
CA GLU A 246 0.83 -10.21 -6.56
C GLU A 246 -0.19 -9.70 -5.53
N PHE A 247 -1.49 -9.87 -5.81
CA PHE A 247 -2.59 -9.58 -4.90
C PHE A 247 -2.52 -10.47 -3.66
N ASP A 248 -2.44 -11.81 -3.84
CA ASP A 248 -2.38 -12.73 -2.71
C ASP A 248 -1.11 -12.54 -1.88
N GLN A 249 0.03 -12.30 -2.55
CA GLN A 249 1.31 -12.04 -1.91
C GLN A 249 1.29 -10.72 -1.12
N SER A 250 0.80 -9.63 -1.71
CA SER A 250 0.71 -8.33 -1.04
C SER A 250 -0.24 -8.38 0.16
N ARG A 251 -1.33 -9.14 0.06
CA ARG A 251 -2.25 -9.39 1.18
C ARG A 251 -1.56 -10.17 2.29
N GLN A 252 -0.85 -11.26 1.97
CA GLN A 252 -0.13 -12.07 2.95
C GLN A 252 0.97 -11.28 3.68
N LEU A 253 1.61 -10.35 2.96
CA LEU A 253 2.63 -9.46 3.50
C LEU A 253 2.05 -8.32 4.36
N GLY A 254 0.74 -8.11 4.35
CA GLY A 254 0.09 -7.00 5.05
C GLY A 254 0.35 -5.65 4.40
N LEU A 255 0.54 -5.61 3.08
CA LEU A 255 0.75 -4.39 2.30
C LEU A 255 -0.55 -3.79 1.77
N ILE A 256 -1.62 -4.60 1.72
CA ILE A 256 -2.95 -4.18 1.29
C ILE A 256 -4.03 -4.71 2.24
N GLN A 257 -5.12 -3.97 2.34
CA GLN A 257 -6.38 -4.43 2.91
C GLN A 257 -7.36 -4.73 1.78
N VAL A 258 -8.27 -5.68 2.01
CA VAL A 258 -9.27 -6.14 1.03
C VAL A 258 -10.65 -5.98 1.62
N HIS A 259 -11.56 -5.36 0.86
CA HIS A 259 -12.98 -5.26 1.19
C HIS A 259 -13.81 -5.86 0.05
N LYS A 260 -14.87 -6.60 0.40
CA LYS A 260 -15.81 -7.16 -0.58
C LYS A 260 -17.18 -6.56 -0.33
N GLU A 261 -17.73 -5.94 -1.36
CA GLU A 261 -19.07 -5.36 -1.36
C GLU A 261 -19.83 -5.91 -2.57
N SER A 262 -20.91 -6.64 -2.30
CA SER A 262 -21.68 -7.38 -3.32
C SER A 262 -20.79 -8.32 -4.14
N VAL A 263 -20.57 -8.04 -5.44
CA VAL A 263 -19.73 -8.82 -6.36
C VAL A 263 -18.37 -8.18 -6.63
N LYS A 264 -18.10 -7.00 -6.06
CA LYS A 264 -16.85 -6.25 -6.28
C LYS A 264 -15.86 -6.49 -5.15
N THR A 265 -14.59 -6.51 -5.51
CA THR A 265 -13.47 -6.56 -4.56
C THR A 265 -12.73 -5.25 -4.66
N TYR A 266 -12.57 -4.58 -3.52
CA TYR A 266 -11.82 -3.35 -3.39
C TYR A 266 -10.56 -3.57 -2.57
N VAL A 267 -9.52 -2.82 -2.90
CA VAL A 267 -8.23 -2.85 -2.19
C VAL A 267 -7.80 -1.46 -1.76
N GLN A 268 -7.07 -1.41 -0.67
CA GLN A 268 -6.48 -0.20 -0.12
C GLN A 268 -5.04 -0.52 0.27
N LEU A 269 -4.09 0.37 -0.05
CA LEU A 269 -2.72 0.28 0.41
C LEU A 269 -2.68 0.54 1.93
N LEU A 270 -2.04 -0.37 2.67
CA LEU A 270 -1.67 -0.16 4.07
C LEU A 270 -0.38 0.67 4.16
N PRO A 271 0.01 1.20 5.33
CA PRO A 271 1.10 2.18 5.45
C PRO A 271 2.41 1.79 4.76
N GLU A 272 2.88 0.55 4.96
CA GLU A 272 4.09 0.06 4.29
C GLU A 272 3.91 -0.07 2.78
N GLY A 273 2.75 -0.56 2.32
CA GLY A 273 2.43 -0.64 0.89
C GLY A 273 2.33 0.73 0.23
N TRP A 274 1.76 1.70 0.94
CA TRP A 274 1.68 3.10 0.53
C TRP A 274 3.06 3.71 0.37
N TYR A 275 3.93 3.52 1.37
CA TYR A 275 5.29 4.03 1.34
C TYR A 275 6.10 3.40 0.21
N LEU A 276 6.00 2.08 -0.01
CA LEU A 276 6.67 1.41 -1.12
C LEU A 276 6.22 1.93 -2.49
N ALA A 277 4.92 2.19 -2.64
CA ALA A 277 4.34 2.63 -3.91
C ALA A 277 4.59 4.12 -4.21
N LYS A 278 4.52 4.98 -3.19
CA LYS A 278 4.52 6.45 -3.35
C LYS A 278 5.77 7.15 -2.81
N LYS A 279 6.60 6.47 -2.02
CA LYS A 279 7.74 7.03 -1.28
C LYS A 279 7.31 8.22 -0.39
N GLN A 280 6.12 8.11 0.20
CA GLN A 280 5.50 9.11 1.06
C GLN A 280 5.03 8.43 2.35
N VAL A 281 5.17 9.10 3.49
CA VAL A 281 4.69 8.60 4.78
C VAL A 281 3.17 8.56 4.76
N HIS A 282 2.59 7.42 5.13
CA HIS A 282 1.15 7.29 5.26
C HIS A 282 0.67 8.06 6.50
N PRO A 283 -0.47 8.78 6.49
CA PRO A 283 -0.91 9.54 7.67
C PRO A 283 -1.16 8.71 8.94
N LEU A 284 -1.43 7.41 8.81
CA LEU A 284 -1.48 6.48 9.95
C LEU A 284 -0.10 6.19 10.59
N TRP A 285 1.01 6.38 9.85
CA TRP A 285 2.35 6.52 10.46
C TRP A 285 2.49 7.90 11.10
N ASN A 286 1.58 8.23 11.99
CA ASN A 286 1.70 9.42 12.81
C ASN A 286 2.83 9.19 13.82
N GLN A 287 3.90 9.96 13.72
CA GLN A 287 5.09 9.83 14.56
C GLN A 287 4.86 10.32 16.00
N GLU A 288 3.73 10.97 16.30
CA GLU A 288 3.36 11.49 17.63
C GLU A 288 2.20 10.69 18.28
N ALA A 289 2.02 9.43 17.88
CA ALA A 289 0.87 8.61 18.31
C ALA A 289 1.18 7.60 19.44
N LEU A 290 2.39 7.62 20.01
CA LEU A 290 2.68 6.76 21.16
C LEU A 290 1.95 7.25 22.40
N LEU A 291 1.25 6.34 23.08
CA LEU A 291 0.70 6.61 24.40
C LEU A 291 1.57 5.94 25.45
N VAL A 292 1.85 6.67 26.52
CA VAL A 292 2.63 6.18 27.66
C VAL A 292 1.74 6.21 28.90
N SER A 293 1.61 5.08 29.59
CA SER A 293 0.87 5.03 30.86
C SER A 293 1.79 5.32 32.04
N ALA A 294 1.19 5.79 33.14
CA ALA A 294 1.90 5.95 34.42
C ALA A 294 2.38 4.62 35.02
N SER A 295 1.92 3.49 34.48
CA SER A 295 2.36 2.14 34.84
C SER A 295 3.57 1.67 34.04
N PHE A 296 4.27 2.59 33.35
CA PHE A 296 5.43 2.29 32.51
C PHE A 296 5.10 1.37 31.32
N GLU A 297 3.93 1.57 30.71
CA GLU A 297 3.54 0.86 29.48
C GLU A 297 3.57 1.82 28.29
N ILE A 298 4.00 1.32 27.13
CA ILE A 298 3.93 2.01 25.85
C ILE A 298 2.90 1.31 24.97
N PHE A 299 1.93 2.06 24.47
CA PHE A 299 0.92 1.59 23.53
C PHE A 299 1.26 2.11 22.14
N VAL A 300 1.55 1.18 21.24
CA VAL A 300 1.92 1.45 19.86
C VAL A 300 0.80 0.97 18.94
N PRO A 301 0.18 1.85 18.13
CA PRO A 301 -0.79 1.43 17.12
C PRO A 301 -0.19 0.41 16.14
N TYR A 302 -0.98 -0.49 15.57
CA TYR A 302 -0.46 -1.50 14.62
C TYR A 302 0.07 -0.94 13.31
N HIS A 303 -0.50 0.18 12.90
CA HIS A 303 -0.10 0.92 11.73
C HIS A 303 0.94 1.98 12.06
N TYR A 304 1.62 1.87 13.20
CA TYR A 304 2.70 2.77 13.60
C TYR A 304 3.99 2.45 12.85
N ASP A 305 4.91 3.41 12.81
CA ASP A 305 6.20 3.26 12.14
C ASP A 305 7.01 2.12 12.82
N PRO A 306 7.25 0.98 12.14
CA PRO A 306 7.96 -0.15 12.73
C PRO A 306 9.43 0.16 13.02
N PHE A 307 9.97 1.28 12.52
CA PHE A 307 11.35 1.69 12.77
C PHE A 307 11.53 2.36 14.12
N ILE A 308 10.51 3.05 14.62
CA ILE A 308 10.53 3.61 15.99
C ILE A 308 10.65 2.46 17.01
N LEU A 309 10.09 1.29 16.70
CA LEU A 309 10.24 0.09 17.53
C LEU A 309 11.70 -0.38 17.65
N PHE A 310 12.59 -0.11 16.68
CA PHE A 310 13.99 -0.50 16.83
C PHE A 310 14.71 0.19 17.98
N GLU A 311 14.27 1.41 18.31
CA GLU A 311 14.83 2.21 19.39
C GLU A 311 14.10 1.91 20.71
N LEU A 312 12.76 1.78 20.67
CA LEU A 312 11.96 1.49 21.87
C LEU A 312 12.20 0.08 22.43
N LEU A 313 12.30 -0.93 21.57
CA LEU A 313 12.27 -2.33 21.99
C LEU A 313 13.54 -2.79 22.72
N THR A 314 14.62 -2.00 22.71
CA THR A 314 15.86 -2.37 23.42
C THR A 314 15.67 -2.45 24.94
N VAL A 315 14.72 -1.68 25.50
CA VAL A 315 14.42 -1.64 26.94
C VAL A 315 12.95 -1.93 27.25
N CYS A 316 12.23 -2.49 26.28
CA CYS A 316 10.80 -2.75 26.40
C CYS A 316 10.49 -4.22 26.13
N ARG A 317 9.49 -4.76 26.82
CA ARG A 317 9.01 -6.13 26.63
C ARG A 317 7.55 -6.13 26.21
N MET A 318 7.25 -6.86 25.14
CA MET A 318 5.88 -7.02 24.66
C MET A 318 5.03 -7.73 25.71
N LYS A 319 3.90 -7.11 26.04
CA LYS A 319 2.94 -7.54 27.06
C LYS A 319 1.63 -8.00 26.44
N ASP A 320 1.12 -7.23 25.48
CA ASP A 320 -0.16 -7.48 24.83
C ASP A 320 -0.15 -6.97 23.38
N SER A 321 -1.04 -7.51 22.55
CA SER A 321 -1.35 -7.00 21.22
C SER A 321 -2.72 -7.40 20.69
N HIS A 322 -3.78 -7.13 21.46
CA HIS A 322 -5.16 -7.26 20.97
C HIS A 322 -5.65 -6.04 20.16
N TYR A 323 -5.36 -4.81 20.62
CA TYR A 323 -5.76 -3.57 19.93
C TYR A 323 -4.60 -2.59 19.67
N PHE A 324 -3.53 -2.70 20.45
CA PHE A 324 -2.28 -1.95 20.34
C PHE A 324 -1.14 -2.92 20.65
N LEU A 325 0.04 -2.76 20.05
CA LEU A 325 1.23 -3.39 20.61
C LEU A 325 1.53 -2.70 21.95
N VAL A 326 1.40 -3.43 23.05
CA VAL A 326 1.66 -2.92 24.40
C VAL A 326 2.99 -3.46 24.86
N PHE A 327 3.86 -2.56 25.32
CA PHE A 327 5.16 -2.92 25.86
C PHE A 327 5.33 -2.39 27.29
N ASP A 328 5.76 -3.24 28.21
CA ASP A 328 6.25 -2.81 29.52
C ASP A 328 7.68 -2.26 29.37
N ILE A 329 7.97 -1.10 29.96
CA ILE A 329 9.32 -0.54 30.05
C ILE A 329 10.08 -1.28 31.16
N GLU A 330 11.18 -1.93 30.81
CA GLU A 330 12.02 -2.67 31.76
C GLU A 330 12.96 -1.71 32.50
N LEU A 331 12.47 -1.12 33.59
CA LEU A 331 13.25 -0.17 34.43
C LEU A 331 14.60 -0.74 34.86
N ASP A 332 14.69 -2.04 35.16
CA ASP A 332 15.95 -2.70 35.50
C ASP A 332 17.01 -2.62 34.38
N GLN A 333 16.61 -2.59 33.11
CA GLN A 333 17.52 -2.43 31.97
C GLN A 333 17.92 -0.96 31.79
N ILE A 334 16.96 -0.05 31.95
CA ILE A 334 17.16 1.39 31.90
C ILE A 334 18.21 1.85 32.92
N MET A 335 18.16 1.32 34.13
CA MET A 335 19.12 1.66 35.18
C MET A 335 20.55 1.15 34.90
N LYS A 336 20.74 0.19 33.99
CA LYS A 336 22.04 -0.43 33.73
C LYS A 336 22.85 0.26 32.64
N ASN A 337 22.22 1.01 31.73
CA ASN A 337 22.92 1.62 30.59
C ASN A 337 22.43 3.04 30.30
N LYS A 338 23.10 4.02 30.92
CA LYS A 338 22.85 5.46 30.74
C LYS A 338 22.71 5.90 29.28
N LYS A 339 23.55 5.39 28.37
CA LYS A 339 23.49 5.79 26.95
C LYS A 339 22.21 5.28 26.28
N VAL A 340 21.85 4.02 26.52
CA VAL A 340 20.62 3.42 25.96
C VAL A 340 19.40 4.15 26.52
N THR A 341 19.42 4.53 27.79
CA THR A 341 18.35 5.31 28.41
C THR A 341 18.21 6.71 27.83
N GLN A 342 19.33 7.39 27.55
CA GLN A 342 19.30 8.69 26.87
C GLN A 342 18.68 8.60 25.48
N GLU A 343 19.09 7.59 24.69
CA GLU A 343 18.53 7.33 23.35
C GLU A 343 17.03 7.02 23.45
N PHE A 344 16.63 6.13 24.36
CA PHE A 344 15.24 5.76 24.59
C PHE A 344 14.37 6.96 25.03
N HIS A 345 14.82 7.76 26.00
CA HIS A 345 14.08 8.93 26.48
C HIS A 345 13.94 9.99 25.40
N TYR A 346 14.98 10.21 24.58
CA TYR A 346 14.92 11.10 23.44
C TYR A 346 13.86 10.65 22.43
N THR A 347 13.88 9.38 22.03
CA THR A 347 12.88 8.81 21.11
C THR A 347 11.47 8.89 21.70
N LEU A 348 11.29 8.53 22.98
CA LEU A 348 9.99 8.57 23.63
C LEU A 348 9.42 9.99 23.67
N THR A 349 10.25 10.99 23.97
CA THR A 349 9.84 12.40 24.01
C THR A 349 9.52 12.95 22.62
N GLY A 350 10.22 12.48 21.59
CA GLY A 350 9.94 12.86 20.21
C GLY A 350 8.68 12.22 19.62
N CYS A 351 8.19 11.13 20.21
CA CYS A 351 7.14 10.31 19.62
C CYS A 351 5.87 10.14 20.47
N ALA A 352 5.94 10.43 21.76
CA ALA A 352 4.78 10.41 22.65
C ALA A 352 4.14 11.79 22.73
N SER A 353 2.82 11.86 22.60
CA SER A 353 2.08 13.11 22.75
C SER A 353 2.18 13.66 24.19
N VAL A 354 2.21 12.76 25.18
CA VAL A 354 2.35 13.06 26.61
C VAL A 354 3.13 11.93 27.28
N ILE A 355 4.11 12.29 28.11
CA ILE A 355 4.80 11.36 29.02
C ILE A 355 4.35 11.70 30.45
N PRO A 356 3.81 10.74 31.23
CA PRO A 356 3.47 10.97 32.63
C PRO A 356 4.70 11.38 33.46
N ASP A 357 4.52 12.33 34.38
CA ASP A 357 5.62 12.89 35.21
C ASP A 357 6.43 11.82 35.95
N VAL A 358 5.76 10.77 36.44
CA VAL A 358 6.42 9.66 37.13
C VAL A 358 7.38 8.90 36.21
N VAL A 359 7.00 8.71 34.94
CA VAL A 359 7.84 8.02 33.96
C VAL A 359 9.00 8.92 33.56
N ASP A 360 8.73 10.19 33.27
CA ASP A 360 9.76 11.16 32.90
C ASP A 360 10.79 11.38 34.02
N TYR A 361 10.34 11.41 35.28
CA TYR A 361 11.21 11.51 36.45
C TYR A 361 12.17 10.32 36.57
N GLU A 362 11.66 9.08 36.49
CA GLU A 362 12.49 7.88 36.59
C GLU A 362 13.51 7.79 35.43
N LEU A 363 13.09 8.12 34.21
CA LEU A 363 13.98 8.15 33.05
C LEU A 363 15.09 9.19 33.21
N LYS A 364 14.77 10.41 33.67
CA LYS A 364 15.76 11.46 33.95
C LYS A 364 16.69 11.08 35.11
N ALA A 365 16.17 10.44 36.15
CA ALA A 365 16.97 9.95 37.27
C ALA A 365 17.99 8.88 36.82
N ALA A 366 17.60 7.99 35.91
CA ALA A 366 18.49 7.00 35.31
C ALA A 366 19.55 7.60 34.36
N ILE A 367 19.28 8.79 33.81
CA ILE A 367 20.21 9.51 32.94
C ILE A 367 21.25 10.28 33.74
N ASN A 368 20.91 10.83 34.89
CA ASN A 368 21.82 11.64 35.70
C ASN A 368 22.83 10.75 36.42
#